data_AF-W7BYB3-F1
#
_entry.id   AF-W7BYB3-F1
#
_cell.length_a   1.000
_cell.length_b   1.000
_cell.length_c   1.000
_cell.angle_alpha   90.00
_cell.angle_beta   90.00
_cell.angle_gamma   90.00
#
_symmetry.space_group_name_H-M   'P 1'
#
loop_
_entity.id
_entity.type
_entity.pdbx_description
1 polymer ?
#
loop_
_entity_poly.entity_id
_entity_poly.type
_entity_poly.pdbx_seq_one_letter_code
_entity_poly.pdbx_strand_id
1 'polypeptide(L)'
;MCAVKKWGKKVEVSYKHQDKSEKASVELIDIDKKGTPGIGISLVDDQKLVTDPKITIDSEKIGGPSAGLMFTLEIYNHFGKTDWTKGHNIAGTGTIDVEGNVGRIGGIDQKIVAADRDDVEIFFAPDDMITPEMKKAQPGIVSNYEDAVKTAKAIDSKMKVVPVKTFQDALDYLKTLKEK
;
A
#
# COMPACT_ATOMS: atom_id res chain seq x y z
N MET A 1 5.37 37.07 -14.41
CA MET A 1 4.58 35.89 -14.85
C MET A 1 5.35 34.63 -14.46
N CYS A 2 4.99 33.98 -13.34
CA CYS A 2 5.61 32.71 -12.95
C CYS A 2 4.94 31.57 -13.73
N ALA A 3 5.72 30.85 -14.53
CA ALA A 3 5.24 29.69 -15.27
C ALA A 3 4.67 28.65 -14.30
N VAL A 4 3.42 28.24 -14.52
CA VAL A 4 2.78 27.15 -13.77
C VAL A 4 3.56 25.87 -14.10
N LYS A 5 4.40 25.40 -13.17
CA LYS A 5 5.14 24.14 -13.31
C LYS A 5 4.15 22.98 -13.21
N LYS A 6 4.38 21.90 -13.97
CA LYS A 6 3.55 20.68 -13.95
C LYS A 6 4.16 19.67 -12.98
N TRP A 7 3.33 18.81 -12.37
CA TRP A 7 3.80 17.63 -11.63
C TRP A 7 4.62 16.71 -12.56
N GLY A 8 5.58 15.97 -12.02
CA GLY A 8 6.55 15.19 -12.79
C GLY A 8 7.74 15.98 -13.36
N LYS A 9 7.77 17.31 -13.21
CA LYS A 9 8.98 18.09 -13.50
C LYS A 9 9.97 18.03 -12.35
N LYS A 10 11.24 17.79 -12.68
CA LYS A 10 12.37 17.97 -11.77
C LYS A 10 12.63 19.46 -11.54
N VAL A 11 12.79 19.84 -10.28
CA VAL A 11 13.18 21.18 -9.86
C VAL A 11 14.41 21.09 -8.95
N GLU A 12 15.34 22.01 -9.14
CA GLU A 12 16.50 22.11 -8.27
C GLU A 12 16.12 22.92 -7.02
N VAL A 13 16.36 22.33 -5.85
CA VAL A 13 16.10 22.92 -4.54
C VAL A 13 17.43 23.09 -3.84
N SER A 14 17.71 24.31 -3.39
CA SER A 14 18.85 24.57 -2.50
C SER A 14 18.38 24.45 -1.06
N TYR A 15 19.06 23.67 -0.25
CA TYR A 15 18.77 23.50 1.18
C TYR A 15 20.04 23.64 2.01
N LYS A 16 19.88 23.90 3.29
CA LYS A 16 20.98 24.02 4.25
C LYS A 16 20.89 22.89 5.25
N HIS A 17 21.91 22.04 5.32
CA HIS A 17 22.00 20.92 6.26
C HIS A 17 23.31 21.04 7.04
N GLN A 18 23.23 21.10 8.38
CA GLN A 18 24.40 21.26 9.27
C GLN A 18 25.37 22.38 8.81
N ASP A 19 24.80 23.56 8.54
CA ASP A 19 25.52 24.73 8.04
C ASP A 19 26.14 24.66 6.64
N LYS A 20 26.01 23.55 5.92
CA LYS A 20 26.41 23.42 4.51
C LYS A 20 25.24 23.66 3.58
N SER A 21 25.48 24.45 2.53
CA SER A 21 24.51 24.67 1.45
C SER A 21 24.65 23.58 0.41
N GLU A 22 23.57 22.85 0.16
CA GLU A 22 23.50 21.73 -0.76
C GLU A 22 22.35 21.93 -1.77
N LYS A 23 22.40 21.19 -2.86
CA LYS A 23 21.39 21.22 -3.93
C LYS A 23 20.87 19.82 -4.18
N ALA A 24 19.55 19.67 -4.22
CA ALA A 24 18.89 18.42 -4.60
C ALA A 24 17.96 18.67 -5.81
N SER A 25 17.90 17.70 -6.71
CA SER A 25 16.90 17.67 -7.78
C SER A 25 15.71 16.86 -7.30
N VAL A 26 14.57 17.53 -7.07
CA VAL A 26 13.35 16.91 -6.55
C VAL A 26 12.27 16.92 -7.61
N GLU A 27 11.49 15.86 -7.71
CA GLU A 27 10.34 15.79 -8.60
C GLU A 27 9.10 16.41 -7.94
N LEU A 28 8.38 17.26 -8.66
CA LEU A 28 7.15 17.87 -8.15
C LEU A 28 6.01 16.85 -8.11
N ILE A 29 5.40 16.71 -6.94
CA ILE A 29 4.23 15.85 -6.70
C ILE A 29 2.97 16.69 -6.46
N ASP A 30 1.80 16.06 -6.55
CA ASP A 30 0.53 16.69 -6.13
C ASP A 30 0.48 16.73 -4.59
N ILE A 31 0.42 17.93 -4.01
CA ILE A 31 0.48 18.14 -2.56
C ILE A 31 -0.89 18.32 -1.90
N ASP A 32 -1.96 18.53 -2.65
CA ASP A 32 -3.28 18.90 -2.09
C ASP A 32 -4.47 18.13 -2.66
N LYS A 33 -4.22 17.13 -3.52
CA LYS A 33 -5.24 16.32 -4.22
C LYS A 33 -6.15 17.16 -5.12
N LYS A 34 -5.84 18.45 -5.32
CA LYS A 34 -6.49 19.35 -6.27
C LYS A 34 -5.60 19.57 -7.50
N GLY A 35 -4.49 18.84 -7.61
CA GLY A 35 -3.55 18.94 -8.72
C GLY A 35 -2.51 20.04 -8.54
N THR A 36 -2.31 20.58 -7.33
CA THR A 36 -1.30 21.61 -7.09
C THR A 36 0.08 20.96 -7.04
N PRO A 37 1.00 21.28 -8.00
CA PRO A 37 2.33 20.73 -8.00
C PRO A 37 3.20 21.45 -6.97
N GLY A 38 3.82 20.70 -6.06
CA GLY A 38 4.59 21.29 -4.96
C GLY A 38 5.64 20.38 -4.36
N ILE A 39 6.32 20.92 -3.36
CA ILE A 39 7.28 20.22 -2.49
C ILE A 39 6.74 20.37 -1.08
N GLY A 40 6.59 19.27 -0.35
CA GLY A 40 6.07 19.23 1.02
C GLY A 40 7.02 18.51 1.96
N ILE A 41 6.88 18.79 3.25
CA ILE A 41 7.55 18.06 4.32
C ILE A 41 6.44 17.39 5.14
N SER A 42 6.51 16.07 5.27
CA SER A 42 5.67 15.31 6.19
C SER A 42 6.52 14.87 7.38
N LEU A 43 5.94 14.91 8.57
CA LEU A 43 6.55 14.26 9.72
C LEU A 43 6.47 12.74 9.50
N VAL A 44 7.60 12.07 9.63
CA VAL A 44 7.69 10.62 9.73
C VAL A 44 8.31 10.32 11.09
N ASP A 45 7.76 9.33 11.79
CA ASP A 45 8.32 8.90 13.06
C ASP A 45 9.58 8.07 12.80
N ASP A 46 10.72 8.52 13.33
CA ASP A 46 11.95 7.73 13.37
C ASP A 46 11.88 6.79 14.58
N GLN A 47 11.42 5.56 14.36
CA GLN A 47 11.33 4.53 15.40
C GLN A 47 12.50 3.55 15.29
N LYS A 48 13.32 3.48 16.34
CA LYS A 48 14.28 2.39 16.51
C LYS A 48 13.62 1.21 17.20
N LEU A 49 13.34 0.16 16.44
CA LEU A 49 12.89 -1.13 16.96
C LEU A 49 14.10 -1.97 17.40
N VAL A 50 14.09 -2.42 18.65
CA VAL A 50 15.00 -3.45 19.14
C VAL A 50 14.22 -4.75 19.18
N THR A 51 14.59 -5.70 18.33
CA THR A 51 13.94 -7.01 18.23
C THR A 51 14.87 -8.11 18.73
N ASP A 52 14.30 -9.15 19.34
CA ASP A 52 14.97 -10.41 19.62
C ASP A 52 14.13 -11.55 19.01
N PRO A 53 14.60 -12.26 17.97
CA PRO A 53 15.93 -12.18 17.35
C PRO A 53 16.17 -10.87 16.58
N LYS A 54 17.44 -10.56 16.29
CA LYS A 54 17.81 -9.36 15.51
C LYS A 54 17.35 -9.51 14.07
N ILE A 55 16.49 -8.61 13.60
CA ILE A 55 15.95 -8.59 12.23
C ILE A 55 16.58 -7.41 11.49
N THR A 56 17.00 -7.64 10.24
CA THR A 56 17.42 -6.56 9.33
C THR A 56 16.47 -6.56 8.14
N ILE A 57 15.82 -5.42 7.91
CA ILE A 57 14.89 -5.19 6.80
C ILE A 57 15.49 -4.10 5.93
N ASP A 58 15.70 -4.39 4.64
CA ASP A 58 15.98 -3.38 3.64
C ASP A 58 14.65 -2.89 3.05
N SER A 59 14.18 -1.73 3.53
CA SER A 59 12.92 -1.11 3.10
C SER A 59 13.14 0.02 2.09
N GLU A 60 14.37 0.29 1.64
CA GLU A 60 14.70 1.47 0.80
C GLU A 60 13.90 1.54 -0.51
N LYS A 61 13.35 0.40 -0.96
CA LYS A 61 12.56 0.27 -2.19
C LYS A 61 11.05 0.10 -1.97
N ILE A 62 10.58 0.00 -0.72
CA ILE A 62 9.16 -0.19 -0.42
C ILE A 62 8.49 1.19 -0.28
N GLY A 63 7.76 1.59 -1.32
CA GLY A 63 7.08 2.89 -1.38
C GLY A 63 5.69 2.88 -0.75
N GLY A 64 5.52 3.69 0.30
CA GLY A 64 4.22 4.07 0.89
C GLY A 64 3.57 3.00 1.77
N PRO A 65 2.63 3.41 2.66
CA PRO A 65 2.08 2.52 3.69
C PRO A 65 1.22 1.38 3.11
N SER A 66 0.87 1.44 1.82
CA SER A 66 -0.08 0.51 1.18
C SER A 66 0.41 -0.94 1.04
N ALA A 67 1.70 -1.19 1.24
CA ALA A 67 2.29 -2.53 1.22
C ALA A 67 2.35 -3.20 2.60
N GLY A 68 1.89 -2.52 3.66
CA GLY A 68 2.05 -2.94 5.05
C GLY A 68 1.55 -4.36 5.32
N LEU A 69 0.35 -4.71 4.87
CA LEU A 69 -0.20 -6.06 5.07
C LEU A 69 0.69 -7.15 4.46
N MET A 70 1.04 -7.01 3.18
CA MET A 70 1.84 -8.03 2.47
C MET A 70 3.25 -8.14 3.06
N PHE A 71 3.82 -7.02 3.49
CA PHE A 71 5.12 -7.01 4.14
C PHE A 71 5.10 -7.74 5.50
N THR A 72 4.07 -7.51 6.31
CA THR A 72 3.87 -8.21 7.57
C THR A 72 3.66 -9.71 7.37
N LEU A 73 2.87 -10.11 6.37
CA LEU A 73 2.67 -11.52 6.02
C LEU A 73 3.99 -12.20 5.61
N GLU A 74 4.82 -11.52 4.83
CA GLU A 74 6.12 -12.07 4.40
C GLU A 74 7.08 -12.25 5.57
N ILE A 75 7.17 -11.25 6.46
CA ILE A 75 7.95 -11.37 7.70
C ILE A 75 7.44 -12.56 8.53
N TYR A 76 6.13 -12.69 8.70
CA TYR A 76 5.53 -13.79 9.47
C TYR A 76 5.82 -15.15 8.83
N ASN A 77 5.77 -15.24 7.50
CA ASN A 77 6.10 -16.45 6.75
C ASN A 77 7.56 -16.86 6.96
N HIS A 78 8.50 -15.90 6.96
CA HIS A 78 9.92 -16.17 7.22
C HIS A 78 10.22 -16.70 8.62
N PHE A 79 9.44 -16.35 9.65
CA PHE A 79 9.61 -16.91 10.99
C PHE A 79 8.98 -18.29 11.16
N GLY A 80 7.99 -18.62 10.32
CA GLY A 80 7.38 -19.94 10.28
C GLY A 80 8.30 -20.98 9.63
N LYS A 81 8.16 -22.24 10.05
CA LYS A 81 8.68 -23.39 9.27
C LYS A 81 7.71 -23.85 8.18
N THR A 82 6.59 -23.16 8.04
CA THR A 82 5.47 -23.51 7.18
C THR A 82 5.34 -22.45 6.11
N ASP A 83 5.30 -22.87 4.84
CA ASP A 83 4.93 -21.99 3.74
C ASP A 83 3.42 -21.70 3.83
N TRP A 84 3.07 -20.47 4.21
CA TRP A 84 1.66 -20.06 4.33
C TRP A 84 0.99 -19.87 2.96
N THR A 85 1.76 -19.74 1.89
CA THR A 85 1.21 -19.57 0.52
C THR A 85 0.73 -20.90 -0.07
N LYS A 86 1.27 -22.02 0.42
CA LYS A 86 0.97 -23.39 -0.06
C LYS A 86 1.16 -23.54 -1.57
N GLY A 87 2.14 -22.83 -2.13
CA GLY A 87 2.43 -22.80 -3.57
C GLY A 87 1.47 -21.97 -4.44
N HIS A 88 0.54 -21.21 -3.85
CA HIS A 88 -0.34 -20.31 -4.60
C HIS A 88 0.33 -18.96 -4.91
N ASN A 89 0.02 -18.39 -6.08
CA ASN A 89 0.40 -17.02 -6.40
C ASN A 89 -0.55 -16.02 -5.72
N ILE A 90 -0.06 -15.32 -4.70
CA ILE A 90 -0.87 -14.46 -3.83
C ILE A 90 -0.33 -13.03 -3.87
N ALA A 91 -1.22 -12.07 -4.12
CA ALA A 91 -0.94 -10.65 -3.94
C ALA A 91 -1.92 -10.02 -2.95
N GLY A 92 -1.72 -8.74 -2.66
CA GLY A 92 -2.63 -7.99 -1.82
C GLY A 92 -2.14 -6.58 -1.56
N THR A 93 -2.97 -5.83 -0.85
CA THR A 93 -2.66 -4.46 -0.45
C THR A 93 -3.35 -4.12 0.85
N GLY A 94 -2.87 -3.08 1.52
CA GLY A 94 -3.47 -2.55 2.72
C GLY A 94 -2.41 -1.93 3.60
N THR A 95 -2.74 -0.82 4.24
CA THR A 95 -1.95 -0.37 5.38
C THR A 95 -2.15 -1.34 6.52
N ILE A 96 -1.21 -1.39 7.47
CA ILE A 96 -1.37 -2.16 8.69
C ILE A 96 -0.92 -1.30 9.87
N ASP A 97 -1.70 -1.31 10.94
CA ASP A 97 -1.32 -0.65 12.20
C ASP A 97 -0.76 -1.66 13.21
N VAL A 98 -0.32 -1.16 14.36
CA VAL A 98 0.28 -1.96 15.44
C VAL A 98 -0.70 -2.91 16.12
N GLU A 99 -2.01 -2.67 15.98
CA GLU A 99 -3.08 -3.53 16.48
C GLU A 99 -3.43 -4.62 15.46
N GLY A 100 -2.84 -4.57 14.26
CA GLY A 100 -3.05 -5.52 13.18
C GLY A 100 -4.27 -5.19 12.31
N ASN A 101 -4.85 -4.00 12.43
CA ASN A 101 -5.96 -3.58 11.56
C ASN A 101 -5.44 -3.23 10.16
N VAL A 102 -6.18 -3.65 9.14
CA VAL A 102 -5.87 -3.40 7.73
C VAL A 102 -6.66 -2.19 7.25
N GLY A 103 -5.95 -1.19 6.74
CA GLY A 103 -6.53 0.08 6.33
C GLY A 103 -6.59 0.30 4.82
N ARG A 104 -7.44 1.25 4.44
CA ARG A 104 -7.66 1.72 3.06
C ARG A 104 -6.39 2.23 2.40
N ILE A 105 -6.31 2.01 1.09
CA ILE A 105 -5.30 2.51 0.18
C ILE A 105 -5.93 3.22 -1.01
N GLY A 106 -5.14 4.01 -1.74
CA GLY A 106 -5.53 4.60 -3.01
C GLY A 106 -5.19 3.70 -4.20
N GLY A 107 -5.99 3.76 -5.27
CA GLY A 107 -5.71 3.09 -6.55
C GLY A 107 -5.84 1.56 -6.52
N ILE A 108 -6.83 1.02 -5.80
CA ILE A 108 -6.99 -0.43 -5.71
C ILE A 108 -7.40 -1.06 -7.05
N ASP A 109 -8.17 -0.35 -7.86
CA ASP A 109 -8.51 -0.70 -9.24
C ASP A 109 -7.26 -1.00 -10.08
N GLN A 110 -6.27 -0.11 -10.03
CA GLN A 110 -5.02 -0.24 -10.78
C GLN A 110 -4.21 -1.44 -10.29
N LYS A 111 -4.22 -1.71 -8.98
CA LYS A 111 -3.54 -2.86 -8.38
C LYS A 111 -4.20 -4.18 -8.76
N ILE A 112 -5.52 -4.23 -8.86
CA ILE A 112 -6.26 -5.41 -9.34
C ILE A 112 -5.91 -5.72 -10.79
N VAL A 113 -5.87 -4.70 -11.66
CA VAL A 113 -5.46 -4.88 -13.07
C VAL A 113 -4.01 -5.36 -13.17
N ALA A 114 -3.12 -4.85 -12.33
CA ALA A 114 -1.73 -5.31 -12.29
C ALA A 114 -1.62 -6.78 -11.81
N ALA A 115 -2.31 -7.12 -10.73
CA ALA A 115 -2.31 -8.49 -10.18
C ALA A 115 -2.89 -9.51 -11.18
N ASP A 116 -3.96 -9.15 -11.90
CA ASP A 116 -4.52 -10.01 -12.95
C ASP A 116 -3.53 -10.27 -14.08
N ARG A 117 -2.76 -9.25 -14.49
CA ARG A 117 -1.70 -9.39 -15.52
C ARG A 117 -0.54 -10.29 -15.08
N ASP A 118 -0.31 -10.37 -13.77
CA ASP A 118 0.74 -11.20 -13.17
C ASP A 118 0.21 -12.60 -12.78
N ASP A 119 -0.96 -13.00 -13.31
CA ASP A 119 -1.61 -14.30 -13.08
C ASP A 119 -1.78 -14.63 -11.58
N VAL A 120 -2.11 -13.61 -10.77
CA VAL A 120 -2.38 -13.79 -9.35
C VAL A 120 -3.66 -14.59 -9.15
N GLU A 121 -3.60 -15.60 -8.30
CA GLU A 121 -4.75 -16.46 -7.98
C GLU A 121 -5.63 -15.84 -6.89
N ILE A 122 -5.00 -15.19 -5.90
CA ILE A 122 -5.66 -14.65 -4.71
C ILE A 122 -5.16 -13.24 -4.45
N PHE A 123 -6.09 -12.31 -4.24
CA PHE A 123 -5.78 -10.92 -3.90
C PHE A 123 -6.43 -10.51 -2.58
N PHE A 124 -5.65 -10.16 -1.56
CA PHE A 124 -6.17 -9.59 -0.32
C PHE A 124 -6.46 -8.09 -0.48
N ALA A 125 -7.70 -7.68 -0.22
CA ALA A 125 -8.16 -6.30 -0.32
C ALA A 125 -8.76 -5.80 1.00
N PRO A 126 -8.45 -4.56 1.45
CA PRO A 126 -9.01 -4.00 2.68
C PRO A 126 -10.54 -3.94 2.63
N ASP A 127 -11.20 -4.52 3.62
CA ASP A 127 -12.66 -4.40 3.83
C ASP A 127 -12.96 -3.24 4.78
N ASP A 128 -12.60 -2.04 4.33
CA ASP A 128 -12.63 -0.83 5.13
C ASP A 128 -14.04 -0.23 5.26
N MET A 129 -14.28 0.40 6.42
CA MET A 129 -15.55 1.07 6.68
C MET A 129 -15.60 2.46 6.03
N ILE A 130 -16.72 2.77 5.39
CA ILE A 130 -16.96 4.09 4.80
C ILE A 130 -17.63 5.03 5.80
N THR A 131 -16.90 6.05 6.24
CA THR A 131 -17.44 7.06 7.16
C THR A 131 -18.34 8.08 6.44
N PRO A 132 -19.24 8.77 7.17
CA PRO A 132 -20.05 9.85 6.61
C PRO A 132 -19.22 10.97 5.98
N GLU A 133 -18.07 11.31 6.55
CA GLU A 133 -17.14 12.33 6.05
C GLU A 133 -16.57 11.93 4.69
N MET A 134 -16.21 10.65 4.55
CA MET A 134 -15.73 10.09 3.28
C MET A 134 -16.81 10.17 2.20
N LYS A 135 -18.06 9.81 2.53
CA LYS A 135 -19.20 9.93 1.58
C LYS A 135 -19.48 11.37 1.20
N LYS A 136 -19.31 12.32 2.13
CA LYS A 136 -19.47 13.75 1.86
C LYS A 136 -18.37 14.28 0.94
N ALA A 137 -17.13 13.85 1.14
CA ALA A 137 -15.99 14.24 0.32
C ALA A 137 -16.04 13.61 -1.09
N GLN A 138 -16.48 12.35 -1.17
CA GLN A 138 -16.60 11.60 -2.41
C GLN A 138 -17.94 10.85 -2.44
N PRO A 139 -18.98 11.47 -3.03
CA PRO A 139 -20.26 10.79 -3.24
C PRO A 139 -20.07 9.51 -4.06
N GLY A 140 -20.63 8.39 -3.58
CA GLY A 140 -20.51 7.09 -4.24
C GLY A 140 -19.25 6.29 -3.91
N ILE A 141 -18.41 6.78 -2.99
CA ILE A 141 -17.28 6.01 -2.47
C ILE A 141 -17.74 4.68 -1.86
N VAL A 142 -17.02 3.62 -2.19
CA VAL A 142 -17.22 2.25 -1.70
C VAL A 142 -15.96 1.76 -1.00
N SER A 143 -16.03 0.62 -0.30
CA SER A 143 -14.84 0.02 0.31
C SER A 143 -13.84 -0.39 -0.77
N ASN A 144 -12.57 -0.49 -0.40
CA ASN A 144 -11.53 -1.00 -1.27
C ASN A 144 -11.86 -2.42 -1.74
N TYR A 145 -12.36 -3.28 -0.85
CA TYR A 145 -12.82 -4.61 -1.24
C TYR A 145 -13.93 -4.57 -2.30
N GLU A 146 -14.97 -3.74 -2.11
CA GLU A 146 -16.05 -3.62 -3.08
C GLU A 146 -15.55 -3.09 -4.44
N ASP A 147 -14.66 -2.11 -4.44
CA ASP A 147 -14.05 -1.54 -5.63
C ASP A 147 -13.15 -2.57 -6.36
N ALA A 148 -12.39 -3.34 -5.59
CA ALA A 148 -11.56 -4.42 -6.09
C ALA A 148 -12.39 -5.51 -6.77
N VAL A 149 -13.47 -5.95 -6.14
CA VAL A 149 -14.40 -6.95 -6.71
C VAL A 149 -15.06 -6.42 -7.98
N LYS A 150 -15.48 -5.14 -8.00
CA LYS A 150 -16.05 -4.51 -9.20
C LYS A 150 -15.02 -4.49 -10.34
N THR A 151 -13.79 -4.11 -10.04
CA THR A 151 -12.72 -4.05 -11.04
C THR A 151 -12.37 -5.43 -11.59
N ALA A 152 -12.19 -6.43 -10.71
CA ALA A 152 -11.89 -7.80 -11.10
C ALA A 152 -12.98 -8.39 -12.02
N LYS A 153 -14.26 -8.10 -11.72
CA LYS A 153 -15.38 -8.48 -12.60
C LYS A 153 -15.37 -7.74 -13.93
N ALA A 154 -15.06 -6.44 -13.93
CA ALA A 154 -15.07 -5.63 -15.14
C ALA A 154 -13.98 -6.04 -16.16
N ILE A 155 -12.91 -6.71 -15.69
CA ILE A 155 -11.84 -7.25 -16.53
C ILE A 155 -11.95 -8.76 -16.75
N ASP A 156 -13.06 -9.39 -16.34
CA ASP A 156 -13.27 -10.84 -16.42
C ASP A 156 -12.16 -11.68 -15.77
N SER A 157 -11.58 -11.17 -14.67
CA SER A 157 -10.49 -11.82 -13.94
C SER A 157 -10.95 -13.13 -13.31
N LYS A 158 -10.07 -14.13 -13.33
CA LYS A 158 -10.24 -15.39 -12.58
C LYS A 158 -9.72 -15.30 -11.14
N MET A 159 -9.03 -14.21 -10.81
CA MET A 159 -8.44 -13.96 -9.52
C MET A 159 -9.51 -13.87 -8.43
N LYS A 160 -9.26 -14.52 -7.30
CA LYS A 160 -10.15 -14.45 -6.13
C LYS A 160 -9.76 -13.27 -5.25
N VAL A 161 -10.61 -12.25 -5.23
CA VAL A 161 -10.48 -11.13 -4.29
C VAL A 161 -11.04 -11.54 -2.93
N VAL A 162 -10.25 -11.38 -1.87
CA VAL A 162 -10.56 -11.77 -0.49
C VAL A 162 -10.60 -10.53 0.40
N PRO A 163 -11.71 -10.29 1.13
CA PRO A 163 -11.81 -9.18 2.07
C PRO A 163 -10.98 -9.44 3.32
N VAL A 164 -10.24 -8.42 3.79
CA VAL A 164 -9.48 -8.48 5.05
C VAL A 164 -9.67 -7.20 5.84
N LYS A 165 -10.01 -7.30 7.13
CA LYS A 165 -10.07 -6.18 8.07
C LYS A 165 -8.88 -6.16 9.00
N THR A 166 -8.29 -7.32 9.23
CA THR A 166 -7.16 -7.51 10.12
C THR A 166 -6.13 -8.45 9.49
N PHE A 167 -4.91 -8.41 10.04
CA PHE A 167 -3.88 -9.39 9.75
C PHE A 167 -4.34 -10.83 10.00
N GLN A 168 -5.14 -11.03 11.05
CA GLN A 168 -5.63 -12.37 11.41
C GLN A 168 -6.59 -12.92 10.34
N ASP A 169 -7.40 -12.07 9.69
CA ASP A 169 -8.29 -12.50 8.60
C ASP A 169 -7.49 -13.08 7.42
N ALA A 170 -6.36 -12.44 7.07
CA ALA A 170 -5.47 -12.95 6.04
C ALA A 170 -4.86 -14.30 6.44
N LEU A 171 -4.34 -14.42 7.67
CA LEU A 171 -3.80 -15.68 8.17
C LEU A 171 -4.84 -16.80 8.22
N ASP A 172 -6.07 -16.50 8.65
CA ASP A 172 -7.14 -17.48 8.74
C ASP A 172 -7.56 -17.95 7.36
N TYR A 173 -7.59 -17.05 6.37
CA TYR A 173 -7.78 -17.44 4.99
C TYR A 173 -6.66 -18.38 4.49
N LEU A 174 -5.39 -18.04 4.72
CA LEU A 174 -4.23 -18.85 4.31
C LEU A 174 -4.27 -20.26 4.94
N LYS A 175 -4.72 -20.38 6.20
CA LYS A 175 -4.93 -21.68 6.86
C LYS A 175 -5.90 -22.58 6.10
N THR A 176 -6.91 -22.02 5.46
CA THR A 176 -7.91 -22.79 4.70
C THR A 176 -7.44 -23.30 3.35
N LEU A 177 -6.35 -22.74 2.81
CA LEU A 177 -5.80 -23.18 1.52
C LEU A 177 -5.36 -24.64 1.57
N LYS A 178 -5.36 -25.31 0.42
CA LYS A 178 -4.77 -26.63 0.27
C LYS A 178 -3.44 -26.47 -0.45
N GLU A 179 -2.52 -27.41 -0.24
CA GLU A 179 -1.31 -27.48 -1.06
C GLU A 179 -1.67 -27.66 -2.53
N LYS A 180 -0.91 -27.00 -3.39
CA LYS A 180 -1.07 -27.04 -4.84
C LYS A 180 -0.34 -28.22 -5.47
#